data_AF-A0A1F2S0X0-F1
#
_entry.id   AF-A0A1F2S0X0-F1
#
_cell.length_a   1.000
_cell.length_b   1.000
_cell.length_c   1.000
_cell.angle_alpha   90.00
_cell.angle_beta   90.00
_cell.angle_gamma   90.00
#
_symmetry.space_group_name_H-M   'P 1'
#
loop_
_entity.id
_entity.type
_entity.pdbx_description
1 polymer ?
#
loop_
_entity_poly.entity_id
_entity_poly.type
_entity_poly.pdbx_seq_one_letter_code
_entity_poly.pdbx_strand_id
1 'polypeptide(L)'
;MKRVPWDFIIFVNISIILGVYATHIWWSMVDEVNRKLPEDQQFEHLFWYPTKSLRLIREYKRLYPNGRLNRIRIIVQILLFTLVAISAILGIPRFLGPH
;
A
#
# COMPACT_ATOMS: atom_id res chain seq x y z
N MET A 1 10.97 -4.79 -32.49
CA MET A 1 10.78 -4.31 -31.10
C MET A 1 9.28 -4.29 -30.81
N LYS A 2 8.76 -5.12 -29.90
CA LYS A 2 7.31 -5.11 -29.56
C LYS A 2 6.99 -3.79 -28.85
N ARG A 3 6.02 -3.02 -29.35
CA ARG A 3 5.60 -1.75 -28.74
C ARG A 3 4.87 -2.06 -27.44
N VAL A 4 5.31 -1.48 -26.32
CA VAL A 4 4.62 -1.63 -25.04
C VAL A 4 3.26 -0.91 -25.13
N PRO A 5 2.15 -1.54 -24.69
CA PRO A 5 0.84 -0.91 -24.73
C PRO A 5 0.77 0.29 -23.79
N TRP A 6 0.17 1.40 -24.24
CA TRP A 6 0.04 2.61 -23.43
C TRP A 6 -0.85 2.40 -22.20
N ASP A 7 -1.91 1.58 -22.32
CA ASP A 7 -2.78 1.15 -21.23
C ASP A 7 -1.97 0.49 -20.10
N PHE A 8 -1.08 -0.44 -20.44
CA PHE A 8 -0.22 -1.10 -19.47
C PHE A 8 0.69 -0.12 -18.74
N ILE A 9 1.31 0.82 -19.47
CA ILE A 9 2.18 1.85 -18.88
C ILE A 9 1.38 2.72 -17.90
N ILE A 10 0.17 3.14 -18.27
CA ILE A 10 -0.69 3.97 -17.42
C ILE A 10 -1.02 3.24 -16.12
N PHE A 11 -1.48 1.99 -16.18
CA PHE A 11 -1.85 1.24 -14.97
C PHE A 11 -0.68 0.97 -14.03
N VAL A 12 0.51 0.68 -14.57
CA VAL A 12 1.73 0.51 -13.77
C VAL A 12 2.10 1.81 -13.06
N ASN A 13 2.07 2.95 -13.75
CA ASN A 13 2.40 4.24 -13.14
C ASN A 13 1.41 4.63 -12.05
N ILE A 14 0.10 4.43 -12.26
CA ILE A 14 -0.91 4.68 -11.24
C ILE A 14 -0.69 3.76 -10.02
N SER A 15 -0.35 2.50 -10.25
CA SER A 15 -0.04 1.54 -9.17
C SER A 15 1.17 2.00 -8.34
N ILE A 16 2.22 2.53 -8.97
CA ILE A 16 3.39 3.07 -8.28
C ILE A 16 2.99 4.28 -7.40
N ILE A 17 2.21 5.22 -7.95
CA ILE A 17 1.75 6.40 -7.20
C ILE A 17 0.92 6.00 -5.98
N LEU A 18 0.00 5.04 -6.15
CA LEU A 18 -0.79 4.51 -5.03
C LEU A 18 0.06 3.78 -4.00
N GLY A 19 1.11 3.06 -4.44
CA GLY A 19 2.09 2.44 -3.55
C GLY A 19 2.82 3.46 -2.67
N VAL A 20 3.26 4.58 -3.27
CA VAL A 20 3.87 5.70 -2.53
C VAL A 20 2.87 6.32 -1.56
N TYR A 21 1.63 6.54 -1.99
CA TYR A 21 0.58 7.09 -1.14
C TYR A 21 0.22 6.16 0.04
N ALA A 22 0.21 4.84 -0.19
CA ALA A 22 0.01 3.84 0.86
C ALA A 22 1.13 3.90 1.92
N THR A 23 2.39 4.07 1.49
CA THR A 23 3.53 4.27 2.40
C THR A 23 3.39 5.56 3.22
N HIS A 24 2.92 6.65 2.60
CA HIS A 24 2.65 7.89 3.32
C HIS A 24 1.57 7.70 4.40
N ILE A 25 0.45 7.02 4.08
CA ILE A 25 -0.59 6.70 5.07
C ILE A 25 -0.02 5.87 6.21
N TRP A 26 0.82 4.88 5.89
CA TRP A 26 1.48 4.05 6.87
C TRP A 26 2.34 4.87 7.84
N TRP A 27 3.19 5.77 7.34
CA TRP A 27 3.97 6.67 8.20
C TRP A 27 3.09 7.59 9.05
N SER A 28 2.01 8.15 8.48
CA SER A 28 1.06 8.95 9.25
C SER A 28 0.40 8.14 10.39
N MET A 29 0.09 6.86 10.16
CA MET A 29 -0.42 5.98 11.22
C MET A 29 0.63 5.71 12.30
N VAL A 30 1.89 5.50 11.90
CA VAL A 30 3.02 5.36 12.85
C VAL A 30 3.15 6.62 13.71
N ASP A 31 3.12 7.80 13.11
CA ASP A 31 3.21 9.08 13.83
C ASP A 31 2.06 9.24 14.83
N GLU A 32 0.82 8.98 14.40
CA GLU A 32 -0.36 9.08 15.29
C GLU A 32 -0.28 8.10 16.47
N VAL A 33 0.18 6.87 16.22
CA VAL A 33 0.30 5.84 17.27
C VAL A 33 1.47 6.14 18.21
N ASN A 34 2.64 6.51 17.68
CA ASN A 34 3.83 6.82 18.48
C ASN A 34 3.62 8.00 19.42
N ARG A 35 2.82 9.01 19.01
CA ARG A 35 2.44 10.14 19.89
C ARG A 35 1.69 9.73 21.15
N LYS A 36 1.09 8.53 21.16
CA LYS A 36 0.31 8.01 22.30
C LYS A 36 0.96 6.80 22.98
N LEU A 37 2.05 6.27 22.43
CA LEU A 37 2.75 5.13 23.00
C LEU A 37 3.96 5.58 23.85
N PRO A 38 4.24 4.87 24.95
CA PRO A 38 5.53 4.95 25.64
C PRO A 38 6.70 4.75 24.68
N GLU A 39 7.83 5.42 24.91
CA GLU A 39 9.01 5.40 24.03
C GLU A 39 9.51 3.98 23.72
N ASP A 40 9.49 3.09 24.71
CA ASP A 40 9.89 1.67 24.59
C ASP A 40 8.96 0.85 23.67
N GLN A 41 7.77 1.37 23.37
CA GLN A 41 6.76 0.69 22.57
C GLN A 41 6.56 1.32 21.19
N GLN A 42 7.25 2.41 20.88
CA GLN A 42 7.11 3.12 19.61
C GLN A 42 7.56 2.27 18.42
N PHE A 43 6.97 2.55 17.26
CA PHE A 43 7.30 1.92 15.99
C PHE A 43 8.35 2.73 15.26
N GLU A 44 9.38 2.07 14.74
CA GLU A 44 10.29 2.71 13.79
C GLU A 44 9.59 2.99 12.45
N HIS A 45 9.95 4.06 11.75
CA HIS A 45 9.36 4.41 10.44
C HIS A 45 9.85 3.51 9.29
N LEU A 46 11.08 3.02 9.40
CA LEU A 46 11.73 2.21 8.38
C LEU A 46 11.38 0.73 8.55
N PHE A 47 11.45 0.00 7.43
CA PHE A 47 11.16 -1.43 7.29
C PHE A 47 9.71 -1.84 7.57
N TRP A 48 9.10 -2.38 6.53
CA TRP A 48 7.78 -3.00 6.59
C TRP A 48 7.94 -4.52 6.70
N TYR A 49 7.34 -5.11 7.72
CA TYR A 49 7.21 -6.55 7.84
C TYR A 49 5.84 -6.91 8.43
N PRO A 50 5.27 -8.08 8.07
CA PRO A 50 3.86 -8.39 8.35
C PRO A 50 3.47 -8.29 9.83
N THR A 51 4.34 -8.73 10.74
CA THR A 51 4.04 -8.69 12.19
C THR A 51 3.97 -7.26 12.73
N LYS A 52 4.82 -6.34 12.24
CA LYS A 52 4.74 -4.91 12.55
C LYS A 52 3.44 -4.29 12.07
N SER A 53 2.97 -4.67 10.88
CA SER A 53 1.68 -4.22 10.33
C SER A 53 0.50 -4.65 11.14
N LEU A 54 0.47 -5.91 11.57
CA LEU A 54 -0.60 -6.38 12.43
C LEU A 54 -0.60 -5.64 13.78
N ARG A 55 0.58 -5.41 14.37
CA ARG A 55 0.72 -4.67 15.62
C ARG A 55 0.30 -3.20 15.47
N LEU A 56 0.76 -2.51 14.42
CA LEU A 56 0.39 -1.11 14.16
C LEU A 56 -1.11 -0.95 13.94
N ILE A 57 -1.73 -1.82 13.14
CA ILE A 57 -3.17 -1.77 12.89
C ILE A 57 -3.96 -2.02 14.18
N ARG A 58 -3.51 -2.96 15.02
CA ARG A 58 -4.13 -3.23 16.32
C ARG A 58 -4.05 -2.02 17.24
N GLU A 59 -2.87 -1.43 17.40
CA GLU A 59 -2.68 -0.24 18.23
C GLU A 59 -3.44 0.97 17.69
N TYR A 60 -3.41 1.18 16.37
CA TYR A 60 -4.16 2.24 15.72
C TYR A 60 -5.66 2.09 15.98
N LYS A 61 -6.23 0.89 15.84
CA LYS A 61 -7.66 0.65 16.13
C LYS A 61 -7.98 0.83 17.61
N ARG A 62 -7.09 0.45 18.52
CA ARG A 62 -7.24 0.63 19.97
C ARG A 62 -7.28 2.11 20.34
N LEU A 63 -6.36 2.91 19.78
CA LEU A 63 -6.18 4.33 20.10
C LEU A 63 -7.09 5.26 19.28
N TYR A 64 -7.57 4.80 18.13
CA TYR A 64 -8.38 5.55 17.15
C TYR A 64 -9.49 4.65 16.56
N PRO A 65 -10.51 4.25 17.34
CA PRO A 65 -11.56 3.35 16.89
C PRO A 65 -12.33 3.88 15.66
N ASN A 66 -12.47 5.20 15.54
CA ASN A 66 -13.10 5.88 14.40
C ASN A 66 -12.09 6.49 13.42
N GLY A 67 -10.81 6.14 13.53
CA GLY A 67 -9.70 6.76 12.80
C GLY A 67 -9.84 6.63 11.29
N ARG A 68 -9.74 7.77 10.60
CA ARG A 68 -9.91 7.85 9.14
C ARG A 68 -8.79 7.13 8.38
N LEU A 69 -7.56 7.13 8.89
CA LEU A 69 -6.41 6.57 8.19
C LEU A 69 -6.56 5.07 7.94
N ASN A 70 -7.09 4.30 8.88
CA ASN A 70 -7.31 2.86 8.64
C ASN A 70 -8.37 2.60 7.54
N ARG A 71 -9.40 3.45 7.42
CA ARG A 71 -10.38 3.35 6.31
C ARG A 71 -9.71 3.67 4.98
N ILE A 72 -8.98 4.78 4.90
CA ILE A 72 -8.25 5.18 3.69
C ILE A 72 -7.23 4.11 3.29
N ARG A 73 -6.49 3.56 4.25
CA ARG A 73 -5.53 2.46 4.03
C ARG A 73 -6.19 1.26 3.34
N ILE A 74 -7.36 0.83 3.80
CA ILE A 74 -8.09 -0.31 3.21
C ILE A 74 -8.50 0.02 1.77
N ILE A 75 -9.06 1.21 1.54
CA ILE A 75 -9.49 1.64 0.20
C ILE A 75 -8.30 1.67 -0.77
N VAL A 76 -7.19 2.30 -0.37
CA VAL A 76 -5.97 2.41 -1.18
C VAL A 76 -5.37 1.03 -1.45
N GLN A 77 -5.36 0.12 -0.46
CA GLN A 77 -4.87 -1.25 -0.66
C GLN A 77 -5.73 -2.01 -1.67
N ILE A 78 -7.07 -1.96 -1.56
CA ILE A 78 -7.97 -2.61 -2.52
C ILE A 78 -7.75 -2.07 -3.93
N LEU A 79 -7.63 -0.75 -4.07
CA LEU A 79 -7.39 -0.12 -5.37
C LEU A 79 -6.03 -0.54 -5.95
N LEU A 80 -4.98 -0.54 -5.14
CA LEU A 80 -3.64 -0.97 -5.55
C LEU A 80 -3.64 -2.42 -6.03
N PHE A 81 -4.20 -3.35 -5.26
CA PHE A 81 -4.25 -4.77 -5.66
C PHE A 81 -5.04 -4.97 -6.94
N THR A 82 -6.16 -4.26 -7.11
CA THR A 82 -6.97 -4.31 -8.33
C THR A 82 -6.17 -3.84 -9.55
N LEU A 83 -5.46 -2.70 -9.44
CA LEU A 83 -4.70 -2.15 -10.56
C LEU A 83 -3.46 -2.98 -10.90
N VAL A 84 -2.78 -3.55 -9.90
CA VAL A 84 -1.68 -4.49 -10.13
C VAL A 84 -2.19 -5.75 -10.83
N ALA A 85 -3.34 -6.29 -10.42
CA ALA A 85 -3.95 -7.45 -11.08
C ALA A 85 -4.33 -7.15 -12.54
N ILE A 86 -4.95 -5.99 -12.81
CA ILE A 86 -5.28 -5.55 -14.17
C ILE A 86 -4.01 -5.42 -15.01
N SER A 87 -2.96 -4.78 -14.45
CA SER A 87 -1.66 -4.64 -15.14
C SER A 87 -1.06 -6.01 -15.48
N ALA A 88 -1.13 -6.97 -14.56
CA ALA A 88 -0.66 -8.33 -14.78
C ALA A 88 -1.46 -9.06 -15.88
N ILE A 89 -2.79 -8.98 -15.85
CA ILE A 89 -3.68 -9.60 -16.84
C ILE A 89 -3.44 -9.00 -18.24
N LEU A 90 -3.22 -7.68 -18.33
CA LEU A 90 -2.95 -6.99 -19.57
C LEU A 90 -1.51 -7.19 -20.07
N GLY A 91 -0.56 -7.37 -19.16
CA GLY A 91 0.87 -7.49 -19.47
C GLY A 91 1.30 -8.93 -19.79
N ILE A 92 1.02 -9.88 -18.89
CA ILE A 92 1.56 -11.25 -18.94
C ILE A 92 1.29 -11.94 -20.29
N PRO A 93 0.05 -11.96 -20.85
CA PRO A 93 -0.21 -12.63 -22.12
C PRO A 93 0.53 -11.97 -23.30
N ARG A 94 0.79 -10.66 -23.22
CA ARG A 94 1.43 -9.89 -24.30
C ARG A 94 2.95 -10.03 -24.29
N PHE A 95 3.53 -10.27 -23.11
CA PHE A 95 4.97 -10.52 -22.94
C PHE A 95 5.34 -12.00 -23.07
N LEU A 96 4.49 -12.93 -22.64
CA LEU A 96 4.77 -14.38 -22.59
C LEU A 96 3.98 -15.23 -23.61
N GLY A 97 3.04 -14.65 -24.35
CA GLY A 97 2.26 -15.38 -25.35
C GLY A 97 3.12 -15.86 -26.53
N PRO A 98 2.79 -17.02 -27.14
CA PRO A 98 3.51 -17.56 -28.29
C PRO A 98 3.42 -16.58 -29.46
N HIS A 99 4.56 -16.43 -30.15
CA HIS A 99 4.74 -15.55 -31.31
C HIS A 99 3.93 -15.98 -32.52
#